data_AF-K2QYT9-F1
#
_entry.id   AF-K2QYT9-F1
#
_cell.length_a   1.000
_cell.length_b   1.000
_cell.length_c   1.000
_cell.angle_alpha   90.00
_cell.angle_beta   90.00
_cell.angle_gamma   90.00
#
_symmetry.space_group_name_H-M   'P 1'
#
loop_
_entity.id
_entity.type
_entity.pdbx_description
1 polymer ?
#
loop_
_entity_poly.entity_id
_entity_poly.type
_entity_poly.pdbx_seq_one_letter_code
_entity_poly.pdbx_strand_id
1 'polypeptide(L)'
;MISFRGFFLSLSLAVLLLALAFSPVELPFRNYNGHGRIEQQDHIVKDSGTALPSHKTLVVEHVTVLTVAGPSAATKHSAFDKEEVRLMQTLEKGNGKWDATHPRYRLLAALKGYLLYQPRSKADLNKWRDAYKRLPRKQKVFVESRVRYSKKLNSVEHLVDKNAQVAHAIVKNGLEFYGVDMQELEDFVDETKDEPTNDSKTSVLQAMKHFVRDWSDEGLHERQPTFPCILNVIQNKFPAKLQSETASPVKVLVPGAGLGRLAHEIASLG
;
A
#
# COMPACT_ATOMS: atom_id res chain seq x y z
N MET A 1 -10.02 30.72 -16.25
CA MET A 1 -8.94 30.97 -15.26
C MET A 1 -9.55 31.01 -13.87
N ILE A 2 -9.52 29.89 -13.14
CA ILE A 2 -9.95 29.84 -11.73
C ILE A 2 -8.70 29.48 -10.92
N SER A 3 -8.28 30.45 -10.11
CA SER A 3 -7.06 30.45 -9.32
C SER A 3 -7.24 29.62 -8.04
N PHE A 4 -6.53 28.49 -7.95
CA PHE A 4 -6.46 27.64 -6.75
C PHE A 4 -5.38 28.17 -5.79
N ARG A 5 -5.64 29.32 -5.15
CA ARG A 5 -4.86 29.80 -4.00
C ARG A 5 -5.67 29.56 -2.71
N GLY A 6 -5.58 28.35 -2.18
CA GLY A 6 -6.25 28.01 -0.91
C GLY A 6 -5.81 26.71 -0.22
N PHE A 7 -4.90 25.93 -0.80
CA PHE A 7 -4.66 24.54 -0.33
C PHE A 7 -3.52 24.37 0.69
N PHE A 8 -2.79 25.43 1.04
CA PHE A 8 -1.56 25.30 1.84
C PHE A 8 -1.76 25.18 3.36
N LEU A 9 -2.95 25.50 3.90
CA LEU A 9 -3.27 25.31 5.33
C LEU A 9 -3.96 23.98 5.66
N SER A 10 -4.46 23.26 4.65
CA SER A 10 -5.17 21.98 4.82
C SER A 10 -4.25 20.79 5.04
N LEU A 11 -3.04 20.81 4.45
CA LEU A 11 -2.15 19.65 4.47
C LEU A 11 -1.52 19.38 5.85
N SER A 12 -1.29 20.43 6.66
CA SER A 12 -0.79 20.27 8.04
C SER A 12 -1.83 19.68 8.98
N LEU A 13 -3.11 19.99 8.76
CA LEU A 13 -4.21 19.46 9.57
C LEU A 13 -4.52 17.99 9.19
N ALA A 14 -4.40 17.64 7.92
CA ALA A 14 -4.59 16.26 7.44
C ALA A 14 -3.52 15.28 7.99
N VAL A 15 -2.27 15.74 8.11
CA VAL A 15 -1.19 14.92 8.72
C VAL A 15 -1.38 14.79 10.24
N LEU A 16 -1.88 15.83 10.91
CA LEU A 16 -2.21 15.78 12.34
C LEU A 16 -3.44 14.89 12.63
N LEU A 17 -4.44 14.90 11.74
CA LEU A 17 -5.62 14.04 11.83
C LEU A 17 -5.28 12.57 11.59
N LEU A 18 -4.36 12.25 10.68
CA LEU A 18 -3.84 10.88 10.54
C LEU A 18 -3.10 10.42 11.80
N ALA A 19 -2.28 11.29 12.42
CA ALA A 19 -1.58 10.96 13.66
C ALA A 19 -2.52 10.80 14.89
N LEU A 20 -3.77 11.26 14.79
CA LEU A 20 -4.81 11.07 15.80
C LEU A 20 -5.72 9.87 15.49
N ALA A 21 -5.91 9.51 14.22
CA ALA A 21 -6.66 8.34 13.80
C ALA A 21 -5.99 7.00 14.19
N PHE A 22 -4.69 7.00 14.48
CA PHE A 22 -3.95 5.84 15.00
C PHE A 22 -3.84 5.80 16.53
N SER A 23 -4.66 6.58 17.26
CA SER A 23 -4.80 6.40 18.71
C SER A 23 -5.90 5.35 18.95
N PRO A 24 -5.65 4.26 19.70
CA PRO A 24 -6.69 3.28 19.98
C PRO A 24 -7.75 3.94 20.85
N VAL A 25 -8.91 4.22 20.26
CA VAL A 25 -10.13 4.48 21.01
C VAL A 25 -10.77 3.11 21.19
N GLU A 26 -10.65 2.55 22.39
CA GLU A 26 -11.44 1.39 22.80
C GLU A 26 -12.92 1.78 22.71
N LEU A 27 -13.64 1.15 21.77
CA LEU A 27 -15.10 1.15 21.75
C LEU A 27 -15.58 -0.26 22.16
N PRO A 28 -16.62 -0.36 22.99
CA PRO A 28 -17.06 -1.63 23.56
C PRO A 28 -17.64 -2.54 22.48
N PHE A 29 -17.14 -3.77 22.44
CA PHE A 29 -17.65 -4.86 21.59
C PHE A 29 -19.14 -5.10 21.85
N ARG A 30 -19.95 -5.03 20.78
CA ARG A 30 -21.32 -5.55 20.77
C ARG A 30 -21.34 -6.83 19.91
N ASN A 31 -21.50 -7.97 20.58
CA ASN A 31 -21.58 -9.29 19.95
C ASN A 31 -22.72 -9.35 18.92
N TYR A 32 -22.38 -9.70 17.68
CA TYR A 32 -23.33 -10.24 16.71
C TYR A 32 -22.94 -11.69 16.43
N ASN A 33 -23.77 -12.62 16.94
CA ASN A 33 -23.72 -14.02 16.58
C ASN A 33 -24.31 -14.19 15.17
N GLY A 34 -23.50 -14.65 14.23
CA GLY A 34 -23.92 -15.09 12.91
C GLY A 34 -23.22 -16.40 12.59
N HIS A 35 -23.98 -17.48 12.52
CA HIS A 35 -23.51 -18.84 12.25
C HIS A 35 -22.85 -18.97 10.86
N GLY A 36 -21.64 -19.50 10.85
CA GLY A 36 -20.95 -20.02 9.67
C GLY A 36 -19.86 -20.99 10.10
N ARG A 37 -20.06 -22.28 9.82
CA ARG A 37 -19.23 -23.41 10.23
C ARG A 37 -17.90 -23.40 9.47
N ILE A 38 -16.78 -23.32 10.17
CA ILE A 38 -15.43 -23.57 9.63
C ILE A 38 -14.85 -24.74 10.43
N GLU A 39 -14.47 -25.81 9.72
CA GLU A 39 -13.83 -26.97 10.32
C GLU A 39 -12.40 -26.63 10.76
N GLN A 40 -12.13 -26.71 12.07
CA GLN A 40 -10.80 -26.60 12.68
C GLN A 40 -10.19 -27.99 12.80
N GLN A 41 -8.95 -28.15 12.32
CA GLN A 41 -8.05 -29.21 12.78
C GLN A 41 -7.10 -28.61 13.81
N ASP A 42 -7.38 -28.89 15.09
CA ASP A 42 -6.54 -28.49 16.22
C ASP A 42 -5.45 -29.54 16.45
N HIS A 43 -4.18 -29.16 16.24
CA HIS A 43 -3.04 -29.94 16.73
C HIS A 43 -2.63 -29.41 18.11
N ILE A 44 -3.02 -30.12 19.17
CA ILE A 44 -2.67 -29.79 20.55
C ILE A 44 -1.34 -30.46 20.90
N VAL A 45 -0.28 -29.67 21.12
CA VAL A 45 0.92 -30.10 21.87
C VAL A 45 0.69 -29.71 23.33
N LYS A 46 0.59 -30.72 24.22
CA LYS A 46 0.53 -30.51 25.67
C LYS A 46 1.94 -30.42 26.22
N ASP A 47 2.24 -29.33 26.91
CA ASP A 47 3.33 -29.31 27.88
C ASP A 47 2.79 -28.84 29.24
N SER A 48 3.20 -29.55 30.29
CA SER A 48 2.66 -29.47 31.65
C SER A 48 3.68 -28.82 32.57
N GLY A 49 3.35 -27.65 33.14
CA GLY A 49 4.19 -26.99 34.14
C GLY A 49 3.59 -25.70 34.68
N THR A 50 3.51 -25.60 36.00
CA THR A 50 2.84 -24.61 36.85
C THR A 50 3.56 -23.25 37.00
N ALA A 51 2.77 -22.14 37.05
CA ALA A 51 2.87 -20.94 37.94
C ALA A 51 2.87 -19.52 37.28
N LEU A 52 1.88 -18.71 37.72
CA LEU A 52 1.68 -17.24 37.75
C LEU A 52 1.52 -16.41 36.44
N PRO A 53 0.62 -15.38 36.42
CA PRO A 53 0.11 -14.79 35.20
C PRO A 53 0.99 -13.64 34.70
N SER A 54 1.97 -13.93 33.84
CA SER A 54 2.54 -12.90 32.97
C SER A 54 1.55 -12.63 31.84
N HIS A 55 1.18 -11.36 31.62
CA HIS A 55 0.46 -10.90 30.44
C HIS A 55 1.07 -11.54 29.18
N LYS A 56 0.38 -12.53 28.60
CA LYS A 56 0.73 -13.07 27.29
C LYS A 56 0.34 -12.01 26.26
N THR A 57 1.33 -11.25 25.80
CA THR A 57 1.19 -10.47 24.56
C THR A 57 0.99 -11.48 23.44
N LEU A 58 -0.26 -11.68 23.03
CA LEU A 58 -0.59 -12.42 21.82
C LEU A 58 -0.11 -11.58 20.65
N VAL A 59 1.06 -11.92 20.11
CA VAL A 59 1.49 -11.43 18.80
C VAL A 59 0.76 -12.31 17.80
N VAL A 60 -0.37 -11.81 17.28
CA VAL A 60 -1.05 -12.44 16.16
C VAL A 60 -0.27 -12.06 14.90
N GLU A 61 0.61 -12.94 14.45
CA GLU A 61 1.30 -12.81 13.17
C GLU A 61 0.35 -13.33 12.07
N HIS A 62 -0.35 -12.41 11.41
CA HIS A 62 -1.14 -12.73 10.23
C HIS A 62 -0.20 -12.86 9.02
N VAL A 63 0.24 -14.09 8.75
CA VAL A 63 0.93 -14.44 7.51
C VAL A 63 -0.12 -14.73 6.44
N THR A 64 -0.38 -13.75 5.56
CA THR A 64 -1.20 -13.99 4.37
C THR A 64 -0.35 -14.64 3.29
N VAL A 65 -0.42 -15.98 3.21
CA VAL A 65 0.17 -16.72 2.09
C VAL A 65 -0.72 -16.55 0.86
N LEU A 66 -0.33 -15.70 -0.06
CA LEU A 66 -0.97 -15.56 -1.37
C LEU A 66 -0.60 -16.77 -2.24
N THR A 67 -1.47 -17.79 -2.27
CA THR A 67 -1.36 -18.87 -3.25
C THR A 67 -2.22 -18.51 -4.45
N VAL A 68 -1.59 -18.11 -5.55
CA VAL A 68 -2.29 -17.86 -6.82
C VAL A 68 -2.58 -19.21 -7.46
N ALA A 69 -3.80 -19.74 -7.27
CA ALA A 69 -4.29 -20.87 -8.04
C ALA A 69 -4.73 -20.36 -9.42
N GLY A 70 -3.95 -20.66 -10.47
CA GLY A 70 -4.27 -20.28 -11.85
C GLY A 70 -5.23 -21.25 -12.54
N PRO A 71 -6.25 -20.79 -13.30
CA PRO A 71 -7.05 -21.66 -14.15
C PRO A 71 -6.52 -21.75 -15.59
N SER A 72 -6.26 -23.00 -16.03
CA SER A 72 -5.88 -23.51 -17.37
C SER A 72 -4.67 -22.84 -18.05
N ALA A 73 -3.51 -23.52 -17.95
CA ALA A 73 -2.17 -22.97 -18.08
C ALA A 73 -1.53 -22.93 -19.49
N ALA A 74 -2.11 -23.54 -20.53
CA ALA A 74 -1.35 -23.66 -21.79
C ALA A 74 -1.42 -22.42 -22.71
N THR A 75 -2.59 -21.79 -22.86
CA THR A 75 -2.78 -20.72 -23.86
C THR A 75 -2.59 -19.31 -23.27
N LYS A 76 -2.97 -19.11 -22.00
CA LYS A 76 -2.93 -17.79 -21.35
C LYS A 76 -1.50 -17.32 -21.07
N HIS A 77 -0.61 -18.21 -20.61
CA HIS A 77 0.81 -17.90 -20.38
C HIS A 77 1.43 -17.28 -21.64
N SER A 78 1.20 -17.88 -22.82
CA SER A 78 1.75 -17.36 -24.08
C SER A 78 1.36 -15.92 -24.45
N ALA A 79 0.22 -15.41 -23.95
CA ALA A 79 -0.20 -14.03 -24.19
C ALA A 79 0.44 -13.06 -23.20
N PHE A 80 0.56 -13.46 -21.93
CA PHE A 80 1.29 -12.71 -20.92
C PHE A 80 2.76 -12.62 -21.27
N ASP A 81 3.39 -13.73 -21.66
CA ASP A 81 4.81 -13.77 -22.06
C ASP A 81 5.08 -12.83 -23.25
N LYS A 82 4.17 -12.77 -24.23
CA LYS A 82 4.27 -11.85 -25.37
C LYS A 82 4.17 -10.39 -24.96
N GLU A 83 3.26 -10.07 -24.05
CA GLU A 83 3.09 -8.70 -23.57
C GLU A 83 4.26 -8.27 -22.67
N GLU A 84 4.81 -9.19 -21.88
CA GLU A 84 6.05 -8.98 -21.11
C GLU A 84 7.22 -8.65 -22.03
N VAL A 85 7.46 -9.46 -23.07
CA VAL A 85 8.53 -9.19 -24.06
C VAL A 85 8.33 -7.82 -24.71
N ARG A 86 7.10 -7.48 -25.10
CA ARG A 86 6.78 -6.18 -25.69
C ARG A 86 7.03 -5.02 -24.72
N LEU A 87 6.66 -5.20 -23.46
CA LEU A 87 6.89 -4.21 -22.40
C LEU A 87 8.39 -3.98 -22.21
N MET A 88 9.19 -5.04 -22.16
CA MET A 88 10.64 -4.95 -22.01
C MET A 88 11.29 -4.20 -23.18
N GLN A 89 10.88 -4.48 -24.42
CA GLN A 89 11.31 -3.71 -25.61
C GLN A 89 10.92 -2.23 -25.53
N THR A 90 9.75 -1.93 -24.97
CA THR A 90 9.27 -0.56 -24.78
C THR A 90 10.06 0.20 -23.71
N LEU A 91 10.65 -0.54 -22.75
CA LEU A 91 11.47 0.00 -21.67
C LEU A 91 12.95 0.17 -22.06
N GLU A 92 13.39 -0.29 -23.23
CA GLU A 92 14.78 -0.10 -23.65
C GLU A 92 15.12 1.39 -23.79
N LYS A 93 16.26 1.84 -23.25
CA LYS A 93 16.67 3.26 -23.27
C LYS A 93 16.79 3.83 -24.69
N GLY A 94 17.12 2.98 -25.67
CA GLY A 94 17.22 3.39 -27.07
C GLY A 94 15.88 3.59 -27.75
N ASN A 95 14.77 3.23 -27.10
CA ASN A 95 13.43 3.31 -27.68
C ASN A 95 12.79 4.68 -27.46
N GLY A 96 13.15 5.61 -28.34
CA GLY A 96 12.62 6.98 -28.34
C GLY A 96 13.52 7.95 -27.59
N LYS A 97 12.94 9.09 -27.19
CA LYS A 97 13.69 10.17 -26.57
C LYS A 97 13.79 9.94 -25.06
N TRP A 98 15.00 10.05 -24.51
CA TRP A 98 15.23 9.97 -23.06
C TRP A 98 14.79 11.27 -22.37
N ASP A 99 13.54 11.31 -21.91
CA ASP A 99 12.98 12.40 -21.10
C ASP A 99 11.87 11.90 -20.16
N ALA A 100 11.19 12.81 -19.45
CA ALA A 100 10.13 12.49 -18.49
C ALA A 100 8.94 11.72 -19.08
N THR A 101 8.81 11.64 -20.40
CA THR A 101 7.77 10.85 -21.08
C THR A 101 8.22 9.41 -21.35
N HIS A 102 9.53 9.14 -21.33
CA HIS A 102 10.11 7.84 -21.59
C HIS A 102 9.65 6.81 -20.54
N PRO A 103 9.16 5.62 -20.95
CA PRO A 103 8.65 4.60 -20.03
C PRO A 103 9.65 4.20 -18.93
N ARG A 104 10.92 3.94 -19.30
CA ARG A 104 11.98 3.61 -18.32
C ARG A 104 12.36 4.78 -17.42
N TYR A 105 12.36 6.02 -17.93
CA TYR A 105 12.59 7.20 -17.08
C TYR A 105 11.49 7.29 -16.02
N ARG A 106 10.21 7.12 -16.41
CA ARG A 106 9.08 7.15 -15.48
C ARG A 106 9.14 6.02 -14.46
N LEU A 107 9.57 4.82 -14.87
CA LEU A 107 9.84 3.70 -13.97
C LEU A 107 10.91 4.05 -12.94
N LEU A 108 12.08 4.55 -13.39
CA LEU A 108 13.17 4.95 -12.49
C LEU A 108 12.74 6.09 -11.56
N ALA A 109 11.96 7.06 -12.05
CA ALA A 109 11.39 8.12 -11.21
C ALA A 109 10.44 7.58 -10.13
N ALA A 110 9.63 6.57 -10.46
CA ALA A 110 8.76 5.91 -9.48
C ALA A 110 9.58 5.13 -8.43
N LEU A 111 10.57 4.33 -8.86
CA LEU A 111 11.47 3.58 -7.98
C LEU A 111 12.28 4.50 -7.07
N LYS A 112 12.83 5.60 -7.62
CA LYS A 112 13.48 6.67 -6.86
C LYS A 112 12.57 7.22 -5.77
N GLY A 113 11.28 7.38 -6.06
CA GLY A 113 10.29 7.83 -5.09
C GLY A 113 10.23 6.93 -3.85
N TYR A 114 10.17 5.61 -4.06
CA TYR A 114 10.13 4.62 -2.98
C TYR A 114 11.49 4.48 -2.29
N LEU A 115 12.60 4.48 -3.03
CA LEU A 115 13.95 4.44 -2.47
C LEU A 115 14.20 5.61 -1.50
N LEU A 116 13.71 6.80 -1.86
CA LEU A 116 13.85 8.00 -1.03
C LEU A 116 12.75 8.18 0.02
N TYR A 117 11.84 7.21 0.20
CA TYR A 117 10.74 7.30 1.17
C TYR A 117 11.26 7.59 2.58
N GLN A 118 12.12 6.71 3.11
CA GLN A 118 12.62 6.82 4.48
C GLN A 118 13.44 8.09 4.72
N PRO A 119 14.47 8.45 3.92
CA PRO A 119 15.24 9.66 4.17
C PRO A 119 14.39 10.92 4.08
N ARG A 120 13.41 10.99 3.15
CA ARG A 120 12.48 12.13 3.05
C ARG A 120 11.55 12.22 4.26
N SER A 121 10.99 11.10 4.70
CA SER A 121 10.12 11.05 5.88
C SER A 121 10.87 11.39 7.18
N LYS A 122 12.11 10.93 7.33
CA LYS A 122 12.97 11.30 8.47
C LYS A 122 13.35 12.78 8.44
N ALA A 123 13.61 13.36 7.27
CA ALA A 123 13.85 14.79 7.14
C ALA A 123 12.66 15.64 7.59
N ASP A 124 11.42 15.25 7.23
CA ASP A 124 10.22 15.92 7.74
C ASP A 124 10.05 15.77 9.24
N LEU A 125 10.27 14.56 9.76
CA LEU A 125 10.19 14.29 11.19
C LEU A 125 11.18 15.14 11.98
N ASN A 126 12.40 15.32 11.46
CA ASN A 126 13.41 16.18 12.07
C ASN A 126 12.96 17.65 12.07
N LYS A 127 12.36 18.14 10.98
CA LYS A 127 11.75 19.49 10.97
C LYS A 127 10.69 19.65 12.06
N TRP A 128 9.84 18.63 12.27
CA TRP A 128 8.83 18.66 13.34
C TRP A 128 9.44 18.61 14.74
N ARG A 129 10.50 17.81 14.93
CA ARG A 129 11.27 17.78 16.18
C ARG A 129 11.88 19.13 16.49
N ASP A 130 12.50 19.78 15.51
CA ASP A 130 13.15 21.08 15.70
C ASP A 130 12.13 22.22 15.90
N ALA A 131 10.97 22.15 15.24
CA ALA A 131 9.85 23.03 15.55
C ALA A 131 9.37 22.85 17.00
N TYR A 132 9.21 21.61 17.46
CA TYR A 132 8.82 21.31 18.84
C TYR A 132 9.87 21.76 19.87
N LYS A 133 11.17 21.61 19.58
CA LYS A 133 12.26 22.09 20.44
C LYS A 133 12.23 23.62 20.64
N ARG A 134 11.83 24.37 19.60
CA ARG A 134 11.76 25.84 19.62
C ARG A 134 10.55 26.40 20.35
N LEU A 135 9.59 25.58 20.77
CA LEU A 135 8.40 26.05 21.47
C LEU A 135 8.74 26.66 22.85
N PRO A 136 8.11 27.79 23.24
CA PRO A 136 8.18 28.32 24.59
C PRO A 136 7.81 27.28 25.66
N ARG A 137 8.49 27.32 26.81
CA ARG A 137 8.33 26.33 27.89
C ARG A 137 6.87 26.08 28.29
N LYS A 138 6.06 27.14 28.42
CA LYS A 138 4.63 27.03 28.77
C LYS A 138 3.84 26.23 27.73
N GLN A 139 4.07 26.50 26.44
CA GLN A 139 3.42 25.77 25.34
C GLN A 139 3.90 24.32 25.26
N LYS A 140 5.21 24.09 25.46
CA LYS A 140 5.78 22.74 25.46
C LYS A 140 5.18 21.87 26.57
N VAL A 141 5.05 22.40 27.80
CA VAL A 141 4.39 21.70 28.93
C VAL A 141 2.92 21.43 28.62
N PHE A 142 2.20 22.38 28.02
CA PHE A 142 0.80 22.19 27.65
C PHE A 142 0.64 21.07 26.60
N VAL A 143 1.41 21.13 25.52
CA VAL A 143 1.38 20.13 24.45
C VAL A 143 1.79 18.75 24.97
N GLU A 144 2.82 18.68 25.81
CA GLU A 144 3.26 17.40 26.36
C GLU A 144 2.23 16.79 27.32
N SER A 145 1.61 17.61 28.18
CA SER A 145 0.59 17.12 29.12
C SER A 145 -0.69 16.65 28.42
N ARG A 146 -1.10 17.28 27.31
CA ARG A 146 -2.34 16.94 26.60
C ARG A 146 -2.20 15.82 25.58
N VAL A 147 -1.12 15.83 24.79
CA VAL A 147 -1.01 14.93 23.62
C VAL A 147 0.26 14.09 23.61
N ARG A 148 1.13 14.22 24.62
CA ARG A 148 2.41 13.49 24.73
C ARG A 148 3.19 13.54 23.41
N TYR A 149 3.38 14.75 22.90
CA TYR A 149 3.86 14.99 21.54
C TYR A 149 5.24 14.38 21.30
N SER A 150 6.12 14.40 22.30
CA SER A 150 7.43 13.73 22.23
C SER A 150 7.30 12.23 21.91
N LYS A 151 6.40 11.54 22.61
CA LYS A 151 6.11 10.12 22.39
C LYS A 151 5.55 9.88 21.00
N LYS A 152 4.65 10.74 20.51
CA LYS A 152 4.10 10.63 19.15
C LYS A 152 5.17 10.75 18.08
N LEU A 153 6.12 11.69 18.21
CA LEU A 153 7.23 11.82 17.26
C LEU A 153 8.10 10.56 17.21
N ASN A 154 8.35 9.92 18.37
CA ASN A 154 9.10 8.65 18.42
C ASN A 154 8.30 7.50 17.81
N SER A 155 6.99 7.43 18.06
CA SER A 155 6.12 6.44 17.42
C SER A 155 6.10 6.61 15.89
N VAL A 156 6.04 7.85 15.40
CA VAL A 156 6.09 8.14 13.97
C VAL A 156 7.41 7.70 13.35
N GLU A 157 8.55 7.92 14.02
CA GLU A 157 9.85 7.42 13.55
C GLU A 157 9.85 5.91 13.33
N HIS A 158 9.36 5.16 14.32
CA HIS A 158 9.28 3.71 14.23
C HIS A 158 8.34 3.25 13.11
N LEU A 159 7.21 3.94 12.91
CA LEU A 159 6.29 3.65 11.81
C LEU A 159 6.90 3.98 10.44
N VAL A 160 7.70 5.04 10.33
CA VAL A 160 8.47 5.36 9.12
C VAL A 160 9.47 4.24 8.82
N ASP A 161 10.15 3.70 9.83
CA ASP A 161 11.08 2.58 9.65
C ASP A 161 10.36 1.29 9.21
N LYS A 162 9.16 1.01 9.74
CA LYS A 162 8.34 -0.12 9.27
C LYS A 162 7.87 0.06 7.83
N ASN A 163 7.34 1.23 7.50
CA ASN A 163 6.88 1.52 6.14
C ASN A 163 8.03 1.52 5.12
N ALA A 164 9.25 1.85 5.54
CA ALA A 164 10.43 1.77 4.69
C ALA A 164 10.70 0.33 4.23
N GLN A 165 10.38 -0.68 5.04
CA GLN A 165 10.55 -2.09 4.64
C GLN A 165 9.67 -2.42 3.42
N VAL A 166 8.42 -1.94 3.42
CA VAL A 166 7.52 -2.10 2.27
C VAL A 166 8.04 -1.33 1.05
N ALA A 167 8.49 -0.09 1.23
CA ALA A 167 9.06 0.69 0.14
C ALA A 167 10.31 0.02 -0.48
N HIS A 168 11.21 -0.51 0.36
CA HIS A 168 12.39 -1.25 -0.10
C HIS A 168 12.01 -2.56 -0.80
N ALA A 169 11.00 -3.28 -0.31
CA ALA A 169 10.48 -4.47 -0.98
C ALA A 169 9.92 -4.12 -2.37
N ILE A 170 9.17 -3.01 -2.50
CA ILE A 170 8.67 -2.52 -3.81
C ILE A 170 9.83 -2.22 -4.75
N VAL A 171 10.86 -1.51 -4.28
CA VAL A 171 12.05 -1.22 -5.09
C VAL A 171 12.73 -2.50 -5.54
N LYS A 172 13.02 -3.42 -4.61
CA LYS A 172 13.67 -4.70 -4.93
C LYS A 172 12.90 -5.49 -5.98
N ASN A 173 11.59 -5.69 -5.76
CA ASN A 173 10.76 -6.44 -6.72
C ASN A 173 10.67 -5.72 -8.07
N GLY A 174 10.61 -4.39 -8.08
CA GLY A 174 10.61 -3.61 -9.32
C GLY A 174 11.92 -3.75 -10.09
N LEU A 175 13.06 -3.66 -9.42
CA LEU A 175 14.37 -3.85 -10.03
C LEU A 175 14.51 -5.24 -10.68
N GLU A 176 14.11 -6.28 -9.94
CA GLU A 176 14.13 -7.67 -10.42
C GLU A 176 13.19 -7.89 -11.61
N PHE A 177 11.93 -7.45 -11.49
CA PHE A 177 10.91 -7.64 -12.53
C PHE A 177 11.25 -6.91 -13.84
N TYR A 178 11.78 -5.68 -13.75
CA TYR A 178 12.06 -4.87 -14.93
C TYR A 178 13.51 -4.98 -15.44
N GLY A 179 14.33 -5.86 -14.86
CA GLY A 179 15.74 -6.00 -15.25
C GLY A 179 16.49 -4.67 -15.14
N VAL A 180 16.32 -3.98 -14.03
CA VAL A 180 16.99 -2.71 -13.74
C VAL A 180 18.00 -2.97 -12.64
N ASP A 181 19.26 -2.60 -12.87
CA ASP A 181 20.30 -2.72 -11.85
C ASP A 181 20.16 -1.62 -10.79
N MET A 182 20.53 -1.93 -9.55
CA MET A 182 20.54 -0.95 -8.47
C MET A 182 21.43 0.26 -8.82
N GLN A 183 22.58 0.02 -9.45
CA GLN A 183 23.49 1.08 -9.88
C GLN A 183 22.82 2.05 -10.87
N GLU A 184 22.02 1.53 -11.80
CA GLU A 184 21.30 2.38 -12.76
C GLU A 184 20.31 3.31 -12.04
N LEU A 185 19.62 2.79 -11.01
CA LEU A 185 18.72 3.60 -10.20
C LEU A 185 19.48 4.66 -9.39
N GLU A 186 20.64 4.31 -8.83
CA GLU A 186 21.49 5.24 -8.09
C GLU A 186 22.05 6.35 -8.98
N ASP A 187 22.57 6.00 -10.15
CA ASP A 187 23.04 6.97 -11.16
C ASP A 187 21.90 7.92 -11.55
N PHE A 188 20.69 7.38 -11.79
CA PHE A 188 19.51 8.17 -12.08
C PHE A 188 19.13 9.11 -10.93
N VAL A 189 19.25 8.66 -9.68
CA VAL A 189 18.99 9.50 -8.49
C VAL A 189 19.94 10.69 -8.46
N ASP A 190 21.22 10.46 -8.74
CA ASP A 190 22.27 11.48 -8.75
C ASP A 190 22.13 12.46 -9.91
N GLU A 191 21.82 11.98 -11.12
CA GLU A 191 21.56 12.82 -12.29
C GLU A 191 20.36 13.75 -12.08
N THR A 192 19.32 13.25 -11.39
CA THR A 192 18.05 13.96 -11.20
C THR A 192 17.91 14.58 -9.80
N LYS A 193 19.00 14.74 -9.05
CA LYS A 193 18.96 15.25 -7.66
C LYS A 193 18.55 16.73 -7.56
N ASP A 194 18.97 17.52 -8.55
CA ASP A 194 18.74 18.97 -8.61
C ASP A 194 17.42 19.34 -9.30
N GLU A 195 16.77 18.35 -9.92
CA GLU A 195 15.45 18.55 -10.50
C GLU A 195 14.42 18.84 -9.40
N PRO A 196 13.51 19.81 -9.61
CA PRO A 196 12.45 20.07 -8.66
C PRO A 196 11.68 18.77 -8.43
N THR A 197 11.66 18.31 -7.18
CA THR A 197 10.98 17.08 -6.75
C THR A 197 9.47 17.28 -6.84
N ASN A 198 8.96 17.45 -8.04
CA ASN A 198 7.56 17.65 -8.31
C ASN A 198 6.90 16.26 -8.29
N ASP A 199 6.01 16.07 -7.34
CA ASP A 199 5.02 14.98 -7.28
C ASP A 199 5.47 13.59 -6.75
N SER A 200 6.72 13.14 -6.93
CA SER A 200 7.09 11.74 -6.55
C SER A 200 6.79 11.38 -5.09
N LYS A 201 7.04 12.30 -4.14
CA LYS A 201 6.76 12.05 -2.71
C LYS A 201 5.26 11.91 -2.42
N THR A 202 4.43 12.80 -2.97
CA THR A 202 2.98 12.75 -2.77
C THR A 202 2.43 11.47 -3.39
N SER A 203 2.85 11.17 -4.61
CA SER A 203 2.46 9.95 -5.32
C SER A 203 2.81 8.68 -4.55
N VAL A 204 4.02 8.57 -3.99
CA VAL A 204 4.43 7.43 -3.14
C VAL A 204 3.55 7.32 -1.90
N LEU A 205 3.28 8.43 -1.21
CA LEU A 205 2.40 8.42 -0.03
C LEU A 205 0.97 8.01 -0.37
N GLN A 206 0.43 8.40 -1.53
CA GLN A 206 -0.88 7.96 -1.98
C GLN A 206 -0.88 6.47 -2.35
N ALA A 207 0.15 5.99 -3.04
CA ALA A 207 0.28 4.58 -3.37
C ALA A 207 0.36 3.70 -2.10
N MET A 208 1.15 4.11 -1.09
CA MET A 208 1.20 3.43 0.21
C MET A 208 -0.18 3.36 0.90
N LYS A 209 -1.03 4.39 0.76
CA LYS A 209 -2.42 4.34 1.25
C LYS A 209 -3.29 3.38 0.43
N HIS A 210 -3.09 3.30 -0.89
CA HIS A 210 -3.82 2.36 -1.72
C HIS A 210 -3.56 0.91 -1.31
N PHE A 211 -2.37 0.56 -0.79
CA PHE A 211 -2.10 -0.77 -0.23
C PHE A 211 -3.03 -1.10 0.93
N VAL A 212 -3.23 -0.17 1.86
CA VAL A 212 -4.19 -0.33 2.97
C VAL A 212 -5.61 -0.51 2.42
N ARG A 213 -6.04 0.40 1.53
CA ARG A 213 -7.38 0.38 0.95
C ARG A 213 -7.69 -0.93 0.22
N ASP A 214 -6.76 -1.45 -0.56
CA ASP A 214 -7.00 -2.61 -1.44
C ASP A 214 -6.65 -3.96 -0.79
N TRP A 215 -5.66 -4.00 0.10
CA TRP A 215 -5.04 -5.27 0.53
C TRP A 215 -4.91 -5.46 2.05
N SER A 216 -5.44 -4.54 2.87
CA SER A 216 -5.52 -4.74 4.33
C SER A 216 -6.96 -4.90 4.83
N ASP A 217 -7.12 -5.42 6.03
CA ASP A 217 -8.43 -5.55 6.68
C ASP A 217 -9.02 -4.20 7.07
N GLU A 218 -8.19 -3.23 7.43
CA GLU A 218 -8.62 -1.86 7.72
C GLU A 218 -9.28 -1.21 6.51
N GLY A 219 -8.82 -1.51 5.29
CA GLY A 219 -9.45 -1.02 4.07
C GLY A 219 -10.84 -1.62 3.77
N LEU A 220 -11.28 -2.63 4.53
CA LEU A 220 -12.56 -3.31 4.31
C LEU A 220 -13.75 -2.35 4.38
N HIS A 221 -13.71 -1.38 5.29
CA HIS A 221 -14.79 -0.41 5.44
C HIS A 221 -14.99 0.48 4.19
N GLU A 222 -13.95 0.68 3.37
CA GLU A 222 -14.05 1.40 2.08
C GLU A 222 -14.48 0.46 0.93
N ARG A 223 -14.04 -0.79 0.96
CA ARG A 223 -14.37 -1.78 -0.09
C ARG A 223 -15.81 -2.27 0.00
N GLN A 224 -16.30 -2.57 1.20
CA GLN A 224 -17.62 -3.18 1.42
C GLN A 224 -18.81 -2.37 0.87
N PRO A 225 -18.84 -1.03 0.97
CA PRO A 225 -19.94 -0.26 0.39
C PRO A 225 -19.93 -0.22 -1.15
N THR A 226 -18.80 -0.52 -1.80
CA THR A 226 -18.61 -0.25 -3.24
C THR A 226 -18.47 -1.52 -4.08
N PHE A 227 -17.63 -2.47 -3.67
CA PHE A 227 -17.29 -3.64 -4.49
C PHE A 227 -18.47 -4.60 -4.69
N PRO A 228 -19.25 -4.97 -3.67
CA PRO A 228 -20.36 -5.91 -3.83
C PRO A 228 -21.40 -5.43 -4.84
N CYS A 229 -21.65 -4.12 -4.95
CA CYS A 229 -22.56 -3.57 -5.94
C CYS A 229 -22.10 -3.91 -7.38
N ILE A 230 -20.81 -3.72 -7.66
CA ILE A 230 -20.22 -3.99 -8.98
C ILE A 230 -20.22 -5.50 -9.26
N LEU A 231 -19.80 -6.32 -8.28
CA LEU A 231 -19.74 -7.77 -8.41
C LEU A 231 -21.13 -8.37 -8.66
N ASN A 232 -22.14 -7.94 -7.91
CA ASN A 232 -23.53 -8.39 -8.07
C ASN A 232 -24.08 -8.04 -9.46
N VAL A 233 -23.78 -6.85 -9.98
CA VAL A 233 -24.20 -6.45 -11.33
C VAL A 233 -23.59 -7.36 -12.40
N ILE A 234 -22.31 -7.73 -12.26
CA ILE A 234 -21.63 -8.64 -13.19
C ILE A 234 -22.27 -10.03 -13.11
N GLN A 235 -22.46 -10.57 -11.90
CA GLN A 235 -23.08 -11.88 -11.69
C GLN A 235 -24.49 -11.97 -12.29
N ASN A 236 -25.30 -10.93 -12.09
CA ASN A 236 -26.68 -10.89 -12.58
C ASN A 236 -26.77 -10.68 -14.10
N LYS A 237 -25.81 -10.01 -14.72
CA LYS A 237 -25.79 -9.79 -16.19
C LYS A 237 -25.26 -10.98 -16.96
N PHE A 238 -24.37 -11.78 -16.38
CA PHE A 238 -23.70 -12.89 -17.07
C PHE A 238 -23.85 -14.27 -16.37
N PRO A 239 -25.03 -14.63 -15.83
CA PRO A 239 -25.17 -15.84 -15.01
C PRO A 239 -24.82 -17.13 -15.77
N ALA A 240 -25.25 -17.24 -17.03
CA ALA A 240 -25.00 -18.43 -17.86
C ALA A 240 -23.52 -18.61 -18.24
N LYS A 241 -22.74 -17.52 -18.31
CA LYS A 241 -21.32 -17.58 -18.63
C LYS A 241 -20.46 -17.92 -17.41
N LEU A 242 -20.86 -17.43 -16.24
CA LEU A 242 -20.15 -17.71 -14.98
C LEU A 242 -20.39 -19.14 -14.47
N GLN A 243 -21.51 -19.76 -14.84
CA GLN A 243 -21.87 -21.13 -14.43
C GLN A 243 -21.43 -22.21 -15.43
N SER A 244 -20.92 -21.84 -16.60
CA SER A 244 -20.58 -22.79 -17.66
C SER A 244 -19.06 -22.86 -17.86
N GLU A 245 -18.47 -24.00 -17.52
CA GLU A 245 -17.05 -24.29 -17.77
C GLU A 245 -16.68 -24.31 -19.26
N THR A 246 -17.68 -24.45 -20.14
CA THR A 246 -17.49 -24.51 -21.60
C THR A 246 -17.77 -23.18 -22.30
N ALA A 247 -18.39 -22.22 -21.61
CA ALA A 247 -18.66 -20.90 -22.18
C ALA A 247 -17.39 -20.06 -22.24
N SER A 248 -17.32 -19.15 -23.22
CA SER A 248 -16.24 -18.17 -23.26
C SER A 248 -16.32 -17.24 -22.04
N PRO A 249 -15.18 -16.98 -21.37
CA PRO A 249 -15.16 -16.16 -20.16
C PRO A 249 -15.59 -14.72 -20.46
N VAL A 250 -16.18 -14.06 -19.47
CA VAL A 250 -16.57 -12.66 -19.58
C VAL A 250 -15.31 -11.81 -19.52
N LYS A 251 -15.08 -11.00 -20.57
CA LYS A 251 -13.95 -10.05 -20.58
C LYS A 251 -14.39 -8.75 -19.93
N VAL A 252 -13.79 -8.42 -18.79
CA VAL A 252 -14.05 -7.19 -18.04
C VAL A 252 -12.81 -6.30 -18.05
N LEU A 253 -12.98 -5.04 -18.43
CA LEU A 253 -11.94 -4.01 -18.33
C LEU A 253 -12.21 -3.13 -17.12
N VAL A 254 -11.22 -2.99 -16.24
CA VAL A 254 -11.29 -2.12 -15.04
C VAL A 254 -10.32 -0.96 -15.23
N PRO A 255 -10.75 0.19 -15.79
CA PRO A 255 -9.87 1.35 -15.96
C PRO A 255 -9.50 1.94 -14.59
N GLY A 256 -8.24 2.36 -14.44
CA GLY A 256 -7.78 2.96 -13.18
C GLY A 256 -7.87 2.00 -11.99
N ALA A 257 -7.55 0.72 -12.19
CA ALA A 257 -7.74 -0.34 -11.19
C ALA A 257 -6.93 -0.18 -9.87
N GLY A 258 -6.10 0.86 -9.73
CA GLY A 258 -5.25 1.05 -8.57
C GLY A 258 -4.28 -0.12 -8.41
N LEU A 259 -4.33 -0.81 -7.26
CA LEU A 259 -3.54 -2.01 -7.01
C LEU A 259 -4.26 -3.30 -7.42
N GLY A 260 -5.38 -3.20 -8.13
CA GLY A 260 -6.04 -4.31 -8.79
C GLY A 260 -6.97 -5.15 -7.92
N ARG A 261 -7.28 -4.75 -6.68
CA ARG A 261 -8.15 -5.56 -5.80
C ARG A 261 -9.54 -5.80 -6.38
N LEU A 262 -10.21 -4.78 -6.93
CA LEU A 262 -11.51 -4.97 -7.56
C LEU A 262 -11.42 -5.90 -8.78
N ALA A 263 -10.39 -5.73 -9.61
CA ALA A 263 -10.16 -6.60 -10.76
C ALA A 263 -9.89 -8.06 -10.32
N HIS A 264 -9.19 -8.25 -9.20
CA HIS A 264 -8.95 -9.54 -8.58
C HIS A 264 -10.25 -10.19 -8.09
N GLU A 265 -11.13 -9.44 -7.43
CA GLU A 265 -12.44 -9.96 -7.00
C GLU A 265 -13.35 -10.26 -8.19
N ILE A 266 -13.33 -9.45 -9.25
CA ILE A 266 -14.05 -9.73 -10.50
C ILE A 266 -13.53 -11.01 -11.14
N ALA A 267 -12.21 -11.17 -11.26
CA ALA A 267 -11.60 -12.38 -11.84
C ALA A 267 -11.90 -13.63 -11.02
N SER A 268 -12.15 -13.48 -9.72
CA SER A 268 -12.53 -14.58 -8.82
C SER A 268 -13.95 -15.09 -9.07
N LEU A 269 -14.75 -14.38 -9.89
CA LEU A 269 -16.08 -14.84 -10.32
C LEU A 269 -16.03 -15.88 -11.46
N GLY A 270 -14.88 -16.04 -12.13
CA GLY A 270 -14.71 -16.85 -13.35
C GLY A 270 -14.52 -16.01 -14.61
#